data_AF-A0A645JN90-F1
#
_entry.id   AF-A0A645JN90-F1
#
_cell.length_a   1.000
_cell.length_b   1.000
_cell.length_c   1.000
_cell.angle_alpha   90.00
_cell.angle_beta   90.00
_cell.angle_gamma   90.00
#
_symmetry.space_group_name_H-M   'P 1'
#
loop_
_entity.id
_entity.type
_entity.pdbx_description
1 polymer ?
#
loop_
_entity_poly.entity_id
_entity_poly.type
_entity_poly.pdbx_seq_one_letter_code
_entity_poly.pdbx_strand_id
1 'polypeptide(L)'
;MLKIRVFRPFPADEIADALKSLKALAVMDKAESLSGVGGPLAAEIKSALYGKAHDMPVVNYIYGLGGRDVKTDDIKKVYDDLMEIMKKGSAEETYRYLGLKE
;
A
#
# COMPACT_ATOMS: atom_id res chain seq x y z
N MET A 1 -7.67 8.40 -4.17
CA MET A 1 -6.93 7.25 -4.73
C MET A 1 -5.96 7.75 -5.79
N LEU A 2 -4.67 7.44 -5.65
CA LEU A 2 -3.68 7.67 -6.71
C LEU A 2 -3.55 6.38 -7.53
N LYS A 3 -3.69 6.49 -8.87
CA LYS A 3 -3.54 5.35 -9.78
C LYS A 3 -2.26 5.50 -10.60
N ILE A 4 -1.34 4.56 -10.44
CA ILE A 4 -0.09 4.53 -11.21
C ILE A 4 -0.39 4.14 -12.65
N ARG A 5 0.02 4.99 -13.60
CA ARG A 5 -0.14 4.76 -15.05
C ARG A 5 1.16 4.37 -15.75
N VAL A 6 2.30 4.75 -15.17
CA VAL A 6 3.65 4.43 -15.66
C VAL A 6 4.44 3.86 -14.49
N PHE A 7 4.92 2.63 -14.61
CA PHE A 7 5.76 1.99 -13.58
C PHE A 7 7.25 2.13 -13.90
N ARG A 8 7.62 2.24 -15.18
CA ARG A 8 9.01 2.41 -15.64
C ARG A 8 9.09 3.44 -16.77
N PRO A 9 9.99 4.44 -16.69
CA PRO A 9 10.72 4.82 -15.46
C PRO A 9 9.74 5.17 -14.32
N PHE A 10 10.08 4.85 -13.07
CA PHE A 10 9.18 5.07 -11.93
C PHE A 10 9.21 6.55 -11.52
N PRO A 11 8.07 7.27 -11.50
CA PRO A 11 8.03 8.70 -11.19
C PRO A 11 8.05 8.93 -9.67
N ALA A 12 9.21 8.65 -9.05
CA ALA A 12 9.36 8.63 -7.60
C ALA A 12 9.08 9.98 -6.93
N ASP A 13 9.58 11.08 -7.52
CA ASP A 13 9.49 12.41 -6.94
C ASP A 13 8.05 12.93 -6.96
N GLU A 14 7.35 12.80 -8.09
CA GLU A 14 5.97 13.24 -8.24
C GLU A 14 5.03 12.44 -7.35
N ILE A 15 5.26 11.13 -7.22
CA ILE A 15 4.48 10.29 -6.33
C ILE A 15 4.73 10.68 -4.87
N ALA A 16 5.99 10.87 -4.47
CA ALA A 16 6.32 11.25 -3.11
C ALA A 16 5.70 12.61 -2.73
N ASP A 17 5.77 13.60 -3.62
CA ASP A 17 5.17 14.91 -3.40
C ASP A 17 3.64 14.85 -3.27
N ALA A 18 2.98 13.98 -4.04
CA ALA A 18 1.54 13.78 -3.95
C ALA A 18 1.09 13.04 -2.67
N LEU A 19 1.97 12.24 -2.05
CA LEU A 19 1.62 11.36 -0.94
C LEU A 19 2.17 11.79 0.43
N LYS A 20 3.21 12.62 0.48
CA LYS A 20 3.97 12.93 1.72
C LYS A 20 3.16 13.54 2.87
N SER A 21 2.03 14.16 2.58
CA SER A 21 1.17 14.82 3.58
C SER A 21 0.02 13.93 4.08
N LEU A 22 -0.05 12.67 3.67
CA LEU A 22 -1.09 11.75 4.13
C LEU A 22 -0.79 11.26 5.56
N LYS A 23 -1.85 10.89 6.29
CA LYS A 23 -1.74 10.38 7.66
C LYS A 23 -1.48 8.88 7.73
N ALA A 24 -1.90 8.15 6.71
CA ALA A 24 -1.67 6.73 6.52
C ALA A 24 -1.89 6.39 5.04
N LEU A 25 -1.20 5.38 4.53
CA LEU A 25 -1.23 5.00 3.12
C LEU A 25 -1.38 3.48 2.96
N ALA A 26 -2.40 3.05 2.21
CA ALA A 26 -2.48 1.69 1.69
C ALA A 26 -1.92 1.66 0.27
N VAL A 27 -0.99 0.74 0.01
CA VAL A 27 -0.48 0.45 -1.33
C VAL A 27 -1.06 -0.89 -1.77
N MET A 28 -1.75 -0.90 -2.91
CA MET A 28 -2.45 -2.08 -3.43
C MET A 28 -1.58 -2.76 -4.51
N ASP A 29 -1.12 -3.99 -4.26
CA ASP A 29 -0.31 -4.79 -5.18
C ASP A 29 -1.05 -6.05 -5.66
N LYS A 30 -1.06 -6.31 -6.96
CA LYS A 30 -1.55 -7.59 -7.52
C LYS A 30 -0.48 -8.68 -7.58
N ALA A 31 0.68 -8.42 -6.98
CA ALA A 31 1.84 -9.30 -7.01
C ALA A 31 2.52 -9.28 -5.64
N GLU A 32 2.90 -10.45 -5.15
CA GLU A 32 3.75 -10.61 -3.98
C GLU A 32 5.21 -10.79 -4.45
N SER A 33 6.17 -10.13 -3.81
CA SER A 33 7.59 -10.27 -4.17
C SER A 33 8.27 -11.45 -3.49
N LEU A 34 7.62 -12.11 -2.52
CA LEU A 34 8.16 -13.24 -1.74
C LEU A 34 9.45 -12.89 -0.99
N SER A 35 9.63 -11.59 -0.70
CA SER A 35 10.78 -11.02 -0.01
C SER A 35 10.49 -10.76 1.47
N GLY A 36 9.27 -11.03 1.94
CA GLY A 36 8.82 -10.74 3.30
C GLY A 36 8.53 -9.26 3.56
N VAL A 37 8.57 -8.39 2.53
CA VAL A 37 8.35 -6.94 2.65
C VAL A 37 7.17 -6.42 1.81
N GLY A 38 6.41 -7.33 1.20
CA GLY A 38 5.25 -7.06 0.34
C GLY A 38 5.58 -7.06 -1.15
N GLY A 39 4.72 -6.41 -1.93
CA GLY A 39 4.78 -6.34 -3.38
C GLY A 39 5.72 -5.27 -3.94
N PRO A 40 5.95 -5.31 -5.27
CA PRO A 40 6.92 -4.45 -5.94
C PRO A 40 6.50 -2.97 -5.93
N LEU A 41 5.20 -2.64 -6.02
CA LEU A 41 4.78 -1.24 -5.96
C LEU A 41 5.00 -0.67 -4.57
N ALA A 42 4.67 -1.41 -3.52
CA ALA A 42 4.94 -0.98 -2.15
C ALA A 42 6.42 -0.72 -1.89
N ALA A 43 7.33 -1.54 -2.43
CA ALA A 43 8.76 -1.32 -2.30
C ALA A 43 9.19 0.02 -2.93
N GLU A 44 8.75 0.31 -4.15
CA GLU A 44 9.04 1.56 -4.86
C GLU A 44 8.46 2.78 -4.15
N ILE A 45 7.22 2.69 -3.66
CA ILE A 45 6.54 3.77 -2.93
C ILE A 45 7.24 4.05 -1.59
N LYS A 46 7.56 3.00 -0.81
CA LYS A 46 8.30 3.13 0.45
C LYS A 46 9.67 3.77 0.22
N SER A 47 10.37 3.36 -0.84
CA SER A 47 11.65 3.97 -1.25
C SER A 47 11.49 5.45 -1.63
N ALA A 48 10.50 5.78 -2.45
CA ALA A 48 10.24 7.16 -2.88
C ALA A 48 9.89 8.10 -1.72
N LEU A 49 9.24 7.58 -0.68
CA LEU A 49 8.83 8.33 0.51
C LEU A 49 9.93 8.42 1.58
N TYR A 50 11.01 7.64 1.45
CA TYR A 50 12.09 7.61 2.42
C TYR A 50 12.71 9.01 2.59
N GLY A 51 12.73 9.51 3.83
CA GLY A 51 13.21 10.86 4.15
C GLY A 51 12.29 12.02 3.72
N LYS A 52 11.13 11.73 3.11
CA LYS A 52 10.14 12.75 2.68
C LYS A 52 8.83 12.71 3.48
N ALA A 53 8.46 11.53 3.99
CA ALA A 53 7.24 11.33 4.79
C ALA A 53 7.60 10.69 6.13
N HIS A 54 8.07 11.51 7.06
CA HIS A 54 8.36 11.07 8.41
C HIS A 54 7.06 10.65 9.11
N ASP A 55 7.07 9.47 9.72
CA ASP A 55 6.00 8.93 10.56
C ASP A 55 4.67 8.56 9.87
N MET A 56 4.60 8.55 8.54
CA MET A 56 3.41 8.05 7.85
C MET A 56 3.42 6.51 7.79
N PRO A 57 2.43 5.80 8.39
CA PRO A 57 2.32 4.36 8.25
C PRO A 57 1.96 4.01 6.80
N VAL A 58 2.77 3.15 6.18
CA VAL A 58 2.54 2.62 4.83
C VAL A 58 2.33 1.11 4.91
N VAL A 59 1.13 0.66 4.56
CA VAL A 59 0.76 -0.77 4.58
C VAL A 59 0.49 -1.26 3.18
N ASN A 60 1.05 -2.41 2.84
CA ASN A 60 0.81 -3.04 1.56
C ASN A 60 -0.34 -4.06 1.63
N TYR A 61 -1.22 -4.04 0.66
CA TYR A 61 -2.29 -5.01 0.50
C TYR A 61 -2.08 -5.78 -0.80
N ILE A 62 -1.79 -7.07 -0.64
CA ILE A 62 -1.70 -8.01 -1.75
C ILE A 62 -3.10 -8.49 -2.09
N TYR A 63 -3.58 -8.21 -3.29
CA TYR A 63 -4.97 -8.44 -3.66
C TYR A 63 -5.10 -9.10 -5.03
N GLY A 64 -6.22 -9.80 -5.26
CA GLY A 64 -6.52 -10.41 -6.56
C GLY A 64 -5.54 -11.51 -7.00
N LEU A 65 -4.82 -12.13 -6.06
CA LEU A 65 -3.93 -13.26 -6.34
C LEU A 65 -4.69 -14.39 -7.02
N GLY A 66 -4.10 -14.97 -8.06
CA GLY A 66 -4.73 -16.03 -8.85
C GLY A 66 -5.97 -15.59 -9.63
N GLY A 67 -6.11 -14.29 -9.92
CA GLY A 67 -7.25 -13.76 -10.67
C GLY A 67 -8.55 -13.67 -9.84
N ARG A 68 -8.44 -13.70 -8.52
CA ARG A 68 -9.60 -13.57 -7.62
C ARG A 68 -10.25 -12.20 -7.78
N ASP A 69 -11.58 -12.20 -7.67
CA ASP A 69 -12.38 -10.98 -7.65
C ASP A 69 -12.09 -10.14 -6.41
N VAL A 70 -12.20 -8.82 -6.59
CA VAL A 70 -11.96 -7.81 -5.56
C VAL A 70 -13.22 -6.99 -5.46
N LYS A 71 -13.96 -7.16 -4.38
CA LYS A 71 -15.27 -6.56 -4.18
C LYS A 71 -15.15 -5.20 -3.51
N THR A 72 -16.24 -4.44 -3.55
CA THR A 72 -16.35 -3.16 -2.85
C THR A 72 -16.11 -3.31 -1.35
N ASP A 73 -16.54 -4.43 -0.75
CA ASP A 73 -16.36 -4.71 0.67
C ASP A 73 -14.89 -4.94 1.03
N ASP A 74 -14.10 -5.52 0.13
CA ASP A 74 -12.66 -5.67 0.32
C ASP A 74 -11.97 -4.30 0.37
N ILE A 75 -12.37 -3.38 -0.51
CA ILE A 75 -11.86 -2.01 -0.50
C ILE A 75 -12.33 -1.26 0.74
N LYS A 76 -13.57 -1.46 1.19
CA LYS A 76 -14.08 -0.88 2.44
C LYS A 76 -13.22 -1.33 3.63
N LYS A 77 -12.90 -2.62 3.71
CA LYS A 77 -12.03 -3.18 4.76
C LYS A 77 -10.66 -2.49 4.77
N VAL A 78 -10.05 -2.25 3.61
CA VAL A 78 -8.77 -1.51 3.52
C VAL A 78 -8.88 -0.10 4.13
N TYR A 79 -9.97 0.62 3.87
CA TYR A 79 -10.17 1.94 4.48
C TYR A 79 -10.42 1.87 5.98
N ASP A 80 -11.22 0.89 6.44
CA ASP A 80 -11.48 0.69 7.87
C ASP A 80 -10.16 0.40 8.63
N ASP A 81 -9.34 -0.51 8.10
CA ASP A 81 -8.00 -0.82 8.61
C ASP A 81 -7.11 0.42 8.67
N LEU A 82 -7.08 1.23 7.59
CA LEU A 82 -6.30 2.47 7.56
C LEU A 82 -6.75 3.48 8.63
N MET A 83 -8.06 3.57 8.90
CA MET A 83 -8.58 4.43 9.95
C MET A 83 -8.13 3.98 11.34
N GLU A 84 -8.02 2.68 11.58
CA GLU A 84 -7.47 2.13 12.83
C GLU A 84 -5.96 2.38 12.95
N ILE A 85 -5.21 2.14 11.89
CA ILE A 85 -3.76 2.39 11.83
C ILE A 85 -3.47 3.87 12.08
N MET A 86 -4.24 4.77 11.47
CA MET A 86 -4.12 6.21 11.69
C MET A 86 -4.35 6.59 13.17
N LYS A 87 -5.28 5.93 13.86
CA LYS A 87 -5.52 6.16 15.30
C LYS A 87 -4.39 5.64 16.18
N LYS A 88 -3.80 4.49 15.82
CA LYS A 88 -2.67 3.88 16.55
C LYS A 88 -1.34 4.59 16.28
N GLY A 89 -1.20 5.23 15.12
CA GLY A 89 0.04 5.85 14.66
C GLY A 89 1.08 4.85 14.14
N SER A 90 0.77 3.56 14.11
CA SER A 90 1.66 2.51 13.63
C SER A 90 0.88 1.35 13.02
N ALA A 91 1.55 0.61 12.13
CA ALA A 91 1.07 -0.65 11.59
C ALA A 91 1.97 -1.78 12.08
N GLU A 92 1.41 -2.71 12.86
CA GLU A 92 2.13 -3.90 13.36
C GLU A 92 2.62 -4.79 12.21
N GLU A 93 1.76 -4.99 11.20
CA GLU A 93 2.09 -5.68 9.96
C GLU A 93 2.18 -4.68 8.80
N THR A 94 3.33 -4.67 8.11
CA THR A 94 3.59 -3.73 7.00
C THR A 94 3.12 -4.23 5.64
N TYR A 95 2.65 -5.48 5.56
CA TYR A 95 1.95 -6.05 4.40
C TYR A 95 0.90 -7.07 4.84
N ARG A 96 -0.18 -7.20 4.07
CA ARG A 96 -1.35 -8.04 4.36
C ARG A 96 -1.88 -8.67 3.07
N TYR A 97 -2.51 -9.83 3.18
CA TYR A 97 -3.24 -10.44 2.07
C TYR A 97 -4.74 -10.12 2.16
N LEU A 98 -5.31 -9.68 1.04
CA LEU A 98 -6.73 -9.33 0.93
C LEU A 98 -7.49 -10.40 0.15
N GLY A 99 -8.56 -10.93 0.74
CA GLY A 99 -9.46 -11.88 0.07
C GLY A 99 -8.92 -13.30 -0.11
N LEU A 100 -7.84 -13.67 0.61
CA LEU A 100 -7.47 -15.07 0.76
C LEU A 100 -8.52 -15.79 1.62
N LYS A 101 -8.96 -16.95 1.14
CA LYS A 101 -9.71 -17.92 1.95
C LYS A 101 -8.69 -18.94 2.41
N GLU A 102 -8.75 -19.32 3.68
CA GLU A 102 -8.03 -20.47 4.25
C GLU A 102 -8.32 -21.74 3.45
#